data_AF-A0A920PDB8-F1
#
_entry.id   AF-A0A920PDB8-F1
#
_cell.length_a   1.000
_cell.length_b   1.000
_cell.length_c   1.000
_cell.angle_alpha   90.00
_cell.angle_beta   90.00
_cell.angle_gamma   90.00
#
_symmetry.space_group_name_H-M   'P 1'
#
loop_
_entity.id
_entity.type
_entity.pdbx_description
1 polymer ?
#
loop_
_entity_poly.entity_id
_entity_poly.type
_entity_poly.pdbx_seq_one_letter_code
_entity_poly.pdbx_strand_id
1 'polypeptide(L)'
;MDGPRIFKQSLESIIGRLGLVFPKLDNQTEIMLYQLRKKDGNIDSHSSGTFIAADQNYHHLTLDKFTISPKSFWVSENTNATYPSKWDINLPESDIKLQVTPDFSDQELYNLRSISGSYWEGSVSIKGNVAGKPVTGKGYVELAGYEKALNQDLPD
;
A
#
# COMPACT_ATOMS: atom_id res chain seq x y z
N MET A 1 16.92 4.80 26.38
CA MET A 1 16.51 5.63 25.22
C MET A 1 17.35 5.17 24.04
N ASP A 2 16.84 4.23 23.24
CA ASP A 2 17.53 3.61 22.08
C ASP A 2 16.90 4.00 20.73
N GLY A 3 16.15 5.11 20.71
CA GLY A 3 15.31 5.53 19.59
C GLY A 3 15.99 5.64 18.21
N PRO A 4 17.23 6.19 18.10
CA PRO A 4 17.85 6.38 16.77
C PRO A 4 18.38 5.08 16.15
N ARG A 5 18.86 4.13 16.97
CA ARG A 5 19.52 2.90 16.50
C ARG A 5 18.54 1.84 16.04
N ILE A 6 17.41 1.72 16.75
CA ILE A 6 16.33 0.78 16.42
C ILE A 6 15.64 1.20 15.11
N PHE A 7 15.45 2.51 14.90
CA PHE A 7 14.83 3.04 13.69
C PHE A 7 15.69 2.78 12.44
N LYS A 8 17.01 3.02 12.50
CA LYS A 8 17.92 2.75 11.38
C LYS A 8 17.97 1.25 11.03
N GLN A 9 18.02 0.37 12.03
CA GLN A 9 18.04 -1.09 11.83
C GLN A 9 16.71 -1.67 11.32
N SER A 10 15.57 -1.07 11.67
CA SER A 10 14.25 -1.45 11.11
C SER A 10 14.18 -1.18 9.61
N LEU A 11 14.68 -0.03 9.15
CA LEU A 11 14.71 0.34 7.73
C LEU A 11 15.65 -0.53 6.89
N GLU A 12 16.80 -0.94 7.44
CA GLU A 12 17.74 -1.86 6.78
C GLU A 12 17.15 -3.26 6.49
N SER A 13 16.00 -3.60 7.09
CA SER A 13 15.32 -4.89 6.88
C SER A 13 14.15 -4.84 5.89
N ILE A 14 13.79 -3.64 5.40
CA ILE A 14 12.65 -3.44 4.50
C ILE A 14 13.03 -3.87 3.09
N ILE A 15 12.34 -4.88 2.59
CA ILE A 15 12.56 -5.45 1.25
C ILE A 15 11.51 -4.99 0.24
N GLY A 16 10.44 -4.32 0.67
CA GLY A 16 9.41 -3.88 -0.24
C GLY A 16 8.35 -2.99 0.40
N ARG A 17 7.54 -2.39 -0.46
CA ARG A 17 6.46 -1.47 -0.09
C ARG A 17 5.20 -1.80 -0.87
N LEU A 18 4.07 -1.61 -0.22
CA LEU A 18 2.78 -1.38 -0.87
C LEU A 18 2.30 0.00 -0.43
N GLY A 19 2.01 0.88 -1.39
CA GLY A 19 1.38 2.18 -1.18
C GLY A 19 0.03 2.22 -1.85
N LEU A 20 -0.97 2.79 -1.18
CA LEU A 20 -2.33 2.98 -1.66
C LEU A 20 -2.70 4.45 -1.49
N VAL A 21 -3.23 5.08 -2.53
CA VAL A 21 -3.73 6.45 -2.47
C VAL A 21 -5.11 6.50 -3.09
N PHE A 22 -6.12 6.88 -2.31
CA PHE A 22 -7.50 7.13 -2.71
C PHE A 22 -7.75 8.63 -2.51
N PRO A 23 -7.45 9.47 -3.53
CA PRO A 23 -7.45 10.91 -3.37
C PRO A 23 -8.83 11.45 -3.02
N LYS A 24 -9.91 10.83 -3.52
CA LYS A 24 -11.29 11.15 -3.12
C LYS A 24 -12.26 10.05 -3.56
N LEU A 25 -13.01 9.48 -2.62
CA LEU A 25 -14.19 8.67 -2.89
C LEU A 25 -15.39 9.57 -3.21
N ASP A 26 -16.46 9.00 -3.76
CA ASP A 26 -17.69 9.73 -4.12
C ASP A 26 -18.38 10.44 -2.93
N ASN A 27 -18.14 9.97 -1.70
CA ASN A 27 -18.62 10.59 -0.47
C ASN A 27 -17.64 11.63 0.13
N GLN A 28 -16.60 12.02 -0.61
CA GLN A 28 -15.54 12.94 -0.20
C GLN A 28 -14.54 12.43 0.86
N THR A 29 -14.59 11.13 1.19
CA THR A 29 -13.54 10.49 2.00
C THR A 29 -12.24 10.35 1.22
N GLU A 30 -11.11 10.57 1.87
CA GLU A 30 -9.78 10.35 1.31
C GLU A 30 -8.99 9.40 2.20
N ILE A 31 -8.20 8.50 1.59
CA ILE A 31 -7.40 7.51 2.32
C ILE A 31 -6.06 7.36 1.64
N MET A 32 -4.98 7.41 2.42
CA MET A 32 -3.65 6.99 1.98
C MET A 32 -3.12 5.97 2.98
N LEU A 33 -2.67 4.81 2.52
CA LEU A 33 -2.08 3.77 3.37
C LEU A 33 -0.77 3.31 2.77
N TYR A 34 0.17 2.89 3.61
CA TYR A 34 1.31 2.12 3.16
C TYR A 34 1.65 1.00 4.14
N GLN A 35 2.17 -0.09 3.59
CA GLN A 35 2.78 -1.18 4.33
C GLN A 35 4.21 -1.41 3.85
N LEU A 36 5.11 -1.50 4.82
CA LEU A 36 6.50 -1.87 4.60
C LEU A 36 6.66 -3.36 4.90
N ARG A 37 7.28 -4.10 3.98
CA ARG A 37 7.53 -5.53 4.14
C ARG A 37 8.97 -5.75 4.57
N LYS A 38 9.15 -6.50 5.65
CA LYS A 38 10.45 -6.95 6.12
C LYS A 38 10.90 -8.22 5.39
N LYS A 39 12.19 -8.50 5.45
CA LYS A 39 12.81 -9.70 4.86
C LYS A 39 12.23 -11.02 5.38
N ASP A 40 11.76 -11.03 6.62
CA ASP A 40 11.12 -12.18 7.28
C ASP A 40 9.66 -12.41 6.81
N GLY A 41 9.15 -11.57 5.89
CA GLY A 41 7.78 -11.62 5.39
C GLY A 41 6.75 -10.88 6.26
N ASN A 42 7.14 -10.40 7.44
CA ASN A 42 6.26 -9.64 8.31
C ASN A 42 6.10 -8.19 7.82
N ILE A 43 5.02 -7.55 8.24
CA ILE A 43 4.82 -6.11 8.06
C ILE A 43 5.62 -5.36 9.15
N ASP A 44 6.32 -4.30 8.78
CA ASP A 44 7.03 -3.45 9.73
C ASP A 44 6.06 -2.55 10.51
N SER A 45 6.33 -2.32 11.79
CA SER A 45 5.49 -1.51 12.68
C SER A 45 5.38 -0.04 12.28
N HIS A 46 6.30 0.47 11.46
CA HIS A 46 6.24 1.83 10.92
C HIS A 46 5.30 1.97 9.72
N SER A 47 4.63 0.89 9.30
CA SER A 47 3.51 0.97 8.36
C SER A 47 2.40 1.87 8.92
N SER A 48 1.83 2.71 8.07
CA SER A 48 0.96 3.79 8.53
C SER A 48 0.05 4.28 7.41
N GLY A 49 -0.83 5.22 7.74
CA GLY A 49 -1.67 5.89 6.78
C GLY A 49 -2.32 7.14 7.34
N THR A 50 -3.19 7.70 6.50
CA THR A 50 -4.00 8.87 6.75
C THR A 50 -5.41 8.56 6.27
N PHE A 51 -6.39 8.90 7.09
CA PHE A 51 -7.80 8.97 6.72
C PHE A 51 -8.27 10.40 6.88
N ILE A 52 -8.92 10.94 5.85
CA ILE A 52 -9.59 12.23 5.88
C ILE A 52 -11.08 11.98 5.70
N ALA A 53 -11.86 12.29 6.73
CA ALA A 53 -13.30 12.17 6.69
C ALA A 53 -13.93 13.22 5.77
N ALA A 54 -15.20 13.03 5.40
CA ALA A 54 -15.90 13.94 4.50
C ALA A 54 -16.03 15.38 5.04
N ASP A 55 -15.95 15.55 6.37
CA ASP A 55 -15.93 16.83 7.08
C ASP A 55 -14.53 17.46 7.17
N GLN A 56 -13.55 16.88 6.46
CA GLN A 56 -12.14 17.29 6.42
C GLN A 56 -11.36 17.07 7.72
N ASN A 57 -11.92 16.31 8.67
CA ASN A 57 -11.16 15.87 9.84
C ASN A 57 -10.09 14.85 9.44
N TYR A 58 -8.85 15.14 9.86
CA TYR A 58 -7.67 14.33 9.60
C TYR A 58 -7.43 13.33 10.73
N HIS A 59 -7.15 12.09 10.36
CA HIS A 59 -6.82 11.00 11.27
C HIS A 59 -5.54 10.30 10.81
N HIS A 60 -4.50 10.34 11.64
CA HIS A 60 -3.33 9.50 11.47
C HIS A 60 -3.68 8.04 11.83
N LEU A 61 -3.23 7.09 11.02
CA LEU A 61 -3.46 5.66 11.22
C LEU A 61 -2.12 4.96 11.48
N THR A 62 -2.00 4.33 12.64
CA THR A 62 -0.96 3.35 12.93
C THR A 62 -1.34 1.98 12.36
N LEU A 63 -0.38 1.06 12.23
CA LEU A 63 -0.61 -0.26 11.62
C LEU A 63 -1.78 -1.05 12.24
N ASP A 64 -2.01 -0.94 13.56
CA ASP A 64 -3.10 -1.62 14.26
C ASP A 64 -4.50 -1.08 13.91
N LYS A 65 -4.58 0.07 13.23
CA LYS A 65 -5.83 0.74 12.88
C LYS A 65 -6.39 0.33 11.53
N PHE A 66 -5.64 -0.44 10.74
CA PHE A 66 -6.09 -0.87 9.42
C PHE A 66 -5.53 -2.24 9.04
N THR A 67 -6.23 -2.92 8.14
CA THR A 67 -5.71 -4.11 7.47
C THR A 67 -5.79 -3.95 5.97
N ILE A 68 -4.80 -4.53 5.27
CA ILE A 68 -4.76 -4.66 3.81
C ILE A 68 -4.54 -6.15 3.53
N SER A 69 -5.51 -6.79 2.90
CA SER A 69 -5.50 -8.23 2.66
C SER A 69 -5.50 -8.51 1.15
N PRO A 70 -4.41 -9.00 0.56
CA PRO A 70 -4.39 -9.48 -0.82
C PRO A 70 -5.44 -10.59 -1.04
N LYS A 71 -6.16 -10.51 -2.16
CA LYS A 71 -7.21 -11.48 -2.56
C LYS A 71 -6.95 -12.16 -3.89
N SER A 72 -6.12 -11.56 -4.74
CA SER A 72 -5.61 -12.18 -5.95
C SER A 72 -4.19 -11.72 -6.21
N PHE A 73 -3.53 -12.42 -7.13
CA PHE A 73 -2.18 -12.11 -7.57
C PHE A 73 -2.12 -12.12 -9.10
N TRP A 74 -1.24 -11.30 -9.66
CA TRP A 74 -0.88 -11.29 -11.07
C TRP A 74 0.61 -11.58 -11.19
N VAL A 75 0.98 -12.40 -12.18
CA VAL A 75 2.36 -12.74 -12.49
C VAL A 75 2.75 -11.98 -13.75
N SER A 76 3.83 -11.23 -13.67
CA SER A 76 4.38 -10.54 -14.84
C SER A 76 4.98 -11.52 -15.83
N GLU A 77 4.63 -11.38 -17.11
CA GLU A 77 5.28 -12.12 -18.20
C GLU A 77 6.68 -11.59 -18.51
N ASN A 78 6.99 -10.35 -18.13
CA ASN A 78 8.28 -9.70 -18.41
C ASN A 78 9.35 -10.05 -17.39
N THR A 79 8.98 -10.11 -16.10
CA THR A 79 9.93 -10.26 -14.98
C THR A 79 9.70 -11.52 -14.16
N ASN A 80 8.59 -12.24 -14.37
CA ASN A 80 8.09 -13.33 -13.52
C ASN A 80 7.79 -12.93 -12.06
N ALA A 81 7.80 -11.63 -11.74
CA ALA A 81 7.42 -11.15 -10.42
C ALA A 81 5.92 -11.37 -10.17
N THR A 82 5.58 -11.72 -8.92
CA THR A 82 4.18 -11.92 -8.51
C THR A 82 3.73 -10.73 -7.66
N TYR A 83 2.73 -10.01 -8.16
CA TYR A 83 2.14 -8.84 -7.51
C TYR A 83 0.78 -9.18 -6.94
N PRO A 84 0.43 -8.75 -5.71
CA PRO A 84 -0.96 -8.72 -5.31
C PRO A 84 -1.74 -7.81 -6.27
N SER A 85 -2.93 -8.24 -6.68
CA SER A 85 -3.70 -7.61 -7.76
C SER A 85 -5.19 -7.45 -7.41
N LYS A 86 -5.51 -7.50 -6.12
CA LYS A 86 -6.82 -7.19 -5.53
C LYS A 86 -6.65 -7.19 -4.03
N TRP A 87 -7.30 -6.24 -3.35
CA TRP A 87 -7.19 -6.11 -1.89
C TRP A 87 -8.55 -5.86 -1.26
N ASP A 88 -8.73 -6.43 -0.08
CA ASP A 88 -9.72 -5.93 0.86
C ASP A 88 -9.01 -5.08 1.92
N ILE A 89 -9.55 -3.90 2.20
CA ILE A 89 -9.06 -2.91 3.15
C ILE A 89 -10.12 -2.68 4.21
N ASN A 90 -9.71 -2.68 5.47
CA ASN A 90 -10.62 -2.47 6.59
C ASN A 90 -10.02 -1.49 7.60
N LEU A 91 -10.74 -0.42 7.92
CA LEU A 91 -10.45 0.52 9.02
C LEU A 91 -11.63 0.40 10.01
N PRO A 92 -11.54 -0.46 11.04
CA PRO A 92 -12.68 -0.82 11.87
C PRO A 92 -13.19 0.36 12.72
N GLU A 93 -12.31 1.22 13.21
CA GLU A 93 -12.67 2.37 14.06
C GLU A 93 -13.49 3.43 13.30
N SER A 94 -13.38 3.46 11.97
CA SER A 94 -14.12 4.39 11.10
C SER A 94 -15.28 3.71 10.37
N ASP A 95 -15.56 2.43 10.66
CA ASP A 95 -16.54 1.59 9.94
C ASP A 95 -16.35 1.64 8.40
N ILE A 96 -15.12 1.44 7.95
CA ILE A 96 -14.75 1.46 6.53
C ILE A 96 -14.30 0.08 6.07
N LYS A 97 -14.94 -0.41 5.01
CA LYS A 97 -14.60 -1.67 4.32
C LYS A 97 -14.57 -1.43 2.83
N LEU A 98 -13.40 -1.55 2.22
CA LEU A 98 -13.19 -1.28 0.80
C LEU A 98 -12.59 -2.49 0.10
N GLN A 99 -13.01 -2.72 -1.13
CA GLN A 99 -12.36 -3.59 -2.07
C GLN A 99 -11.69 -2.73 -3.14
N VAL A 100 -10.43 -3.04 -3.42
CA VAL A 100 -9.59 -2.37 -4.39
C VAL A 100 -9.22 -3.35 -5.48
N THR A 101 -9.53 -3.00 -6.73
CA THR A 101 -9.26 -3.84 -7.90
C THR A 101 -8.52 -3.02 -8.95
N PRO A 102 -7.38 -3.50 -9.47
CA PRO A 102 -6.72 -2.88 -10.63
C PRO A 102 -7.66 -2.74 -11.81
N ASP A 103 -7.57 -1.59 -12.49
CA ASP A 103 -8.28 -1.38 -13.76
C ASP A 103 -7.65 -2.23 -14.88
N PHE A 104 -6.34 -2.49 -14.78
CA PHE A 104 -5.57 -3.40 -15.64
C PHE A 104 -4.61 -4.23 -14.80
N SER A 105 -4.37 -5.48 -15.19
CA SER A 105 -3.43 -6.36 -14.48
C SER A 105 -1.97 -5.98 -14.75
N ASP A 106 -1.63 -5.73 -16.01
CA ASP A 106 -0.27 -5.37 -16.43
C ASP A 106 -0.11 -3.84 -16.40
N GLN A 107 0.41 -3.37 -15.27
CA GLN A 107 0.84 -2.00 -15.04
C GLN A 107 2.25 -2.02 -14.43
N GLU A 108 3.05 -3.04 -14.79
CA GLU A 108 4.44 -3.17 -14.36
C GLU A 108 5.35 -2.27 -15.21
N LEU A 109 6.25 -1.59 -14.53
CA LEU A 109 7.31 -0.79 -15.09
C LEU A 109 8.64 -1.48 -14.75
N TYR A 110 9.32 -1.96 -15.79
CA TYR A 110 10.50 -2.82 -15.72
C TYR A 110 11.64 -2.26 -16.59
N ASN A 111 12.86 -2.82 -16.47
CA ASN A 111 14.07 -2.38 -17.17
C ASN A 111 14.45 -0.90 -16.94
N LEU A 112 14.19 -0.38 -15.75
CA LEU A 112 14.39 1.02 -15.42
C LEU A 112 15.85 1.24 -15.01
N ARG A 113 16.56 2.10 -15.73
CA ARG A 113 18.00 2.32 -15.48
C ARG A 113 18.33 2.94 -14.12
N SER A 114 17.35 3.61 -13.50
CA SER A 114 17.51 4.33 -12.22
C SER A 114 17.20 3.49 -10.99
N ILE A 115 16.61 2.30 -11.15
CA ILE A 115 16.29 1.40 -10.04
C ILE A 115 16.72 -0.02 -10.40
N SER A 116 17.30 -0.75 -9.46
CA SER A 116 17.83 -2.10 -9.72
C SER A 116 16.77 -3.19 -9.88
N GLY A 117 15.49 -2.84 -10.11
CA GLY A 117 14.36 -3.76 -10.26
C GLY A 117 13.12 -3.12 -10.91
N SER A 118 11.98 -3.79 -10.85
CA SER A 118 10.68 -3.31 -11.34
C SER A 118 9.77 -2.74 -10.25
N TYR A 119 8.83 -1.90 -10.66
CA TYR A 119 7.70 -1.44 -9.84
C TYR A 119 6.39 -1.73 -10.56
N TRP A 120 5.34 -2.00 -9.80
CA TRP A 120 3.98 -1.99 -10.34
C TRP A 120 3.31 -0.72 -9.84
N GLU A 121 2.83 0.12 -10.74
CA GLU A 121 2.12 1.35 -10.40
C GLU A 121 0.90 1.44 -11.29
N GLY A 122 -0.28 1.39 -10.67
CA GLY A 122 -1.49 1.20 -11.45
C GLY A 122 -2.72 1.88 -10.90
N SER A 123 -3.57 2.28 -11.84
CA SER A 123 -4.92 2.76 -11.57
C SER A 123 -5.76 1.61 -11.01
N VAL A 124 -6.54 1.94 -9.98
CA VAL A 124 -7.46 1.01 -9.33
C VAL A 124 -8.86 1.61 -9.20
N SER A 125 -9.85 0.72 -9.23
CA SER A 125 -11.23 0.99 -8.84
C SER A 125 -11.47 0.58 -7.39
N ILE A 126 -12.20 1.41 -6.66
CA ILE A 126 -12.60 1.17 -5.27
C ILE A 126 -14.12 1.02 -5.20
N LYS A 127 -14.57 0.01 -4.45
CA LYS A 127 -15.97 -0.17 -4.05
C LYS A 127 -16.03 -0.64 -2.62
N GLY A 128 -17.03 -0.21 -1.85
CA GLY A 128 -17.16 -0.67 -0.48
C GLY A 128 -18.19 0.10 0.30
N ASN A 129 -17.99 0.20 1.61
CA ASN A 129 -18.85 0.94 2.51
C ASN A 129 -18.04 1.84 3.45
N VAL A 130 -18.61 3.00 3.78
CA VAL A 130 -18.17 3.92 4.84
C VAL A 130 -19.39 4.19 5.72
N ALA A 131 -19.29 3.89 7.02
CA ALA A 131 -20.39 4.02 7.98
C ALA A 131 -21.69 3.34 7.48
N GLY A 132 -21.56 2.11 6.97
CA GLY A 132 -22.66 1.31 6.40
C GLY A 132 -23.24 1.80 5.07
N LYS A 133 -22.73 2.90 4.48
CA LYS A 133 -23.21 3.44 3.19
C LYS A 133 -22.27 3.05 2.06
N PRO A 134 -22.80 2.63 0.88
CA PRO A 134 -21.98 2.26 -0.25
C PRO A 134 -21.19 3.47 -0.77
N VAL A 135 -19.94 3.22 -1.16
CA VAL A 135 -19.05 4.20 -1.76
C VAL A 135 -18.32 3.60 -2.95
N THR A 136 -17.95 4.45 -3.89
CA THR A 136 -17.10 4.14 -5.03
C THR A 136 -16.00 5.18 -5.19
N GLY A 137 -14.94 4.82 -5.90
CA GLY A 137 -13.88 5.77 -6.19
C GLY A 137 -12.80 5.22 -7.11
N LYS A 138 -11.81 6.08 -7.35
CA LYS A 138 -10.59 5.77 -8.09
C LYS A 138 -9.38 6.07 -7.23
N GLY A 139 -8.29 5.39 -7.52
CA GLY A 139 -7.04 5.56 -6.80
C GLY A 139 -5.86 4.97 -7.54
N TYR A 140 -4.74 4.97 -6.84
CA TYR A 140 -3.48 4.42 -7.32
C TYR A 140 -2.88 3.49 -6.29
N VAL A 141 -2.26 2.43 -6.79
CA VAL A 141 -1.49 1.50 -5.97
C VAL A 141 -0.10 1.40 -6.54
N GLU A 142 0.88 1.45 -5.64
CA GLU A 142 2.29 1.29 -5.97
C GLU A 142 2.85 0.11 -5.18
N LEU A 143 3.54 -0.78 -5.87
CA LEU A 143 4.12 -2.00 -5.33
C LEU A 143 5.59 -2.05 -5.72
N ALA A 144 6.45 -2.04 -4.72
CA ALA A 144 7.88 -2.11 -4.89
C ALA A 144 8.45 -3.30 -4.12
N GLY A 145 9.57 -3.84 -4.62
CA GLY A 145 10.24 -4.93 -3.93
C GLY A 145 9.70 -6.33 -4.22
N TYR A 146 8.93 -6.53 -5.29
CA TYR A 146 8.30 -7.82 -5.63
C TYR A 146 9.10 -8.65 -6.64
N GLU A 147 9.84 -8.03 -7.57
CA GLU A 147 10.84 -8.71 -8.40
C GLU A 147 12.15 -8.88 -7.62
N LYS A 148 12.70 -7.76 -7.15
CA LYS A 148 13.93 -7.69 -6.36
C LYS A 148 13.68 -6.86 -5.13
N ALA A 149 14.24 -7.27 -4.00
CA ALA A 149 14.15 -6.53 -2.75
C ALA A 149 14.62 -5.08 -2.93
N LEU A 150 13.95 -4.14 -2.28
CA LEU A 150 14.47 -2.80 -2.11
C LEU A 150 15.76 -2.88 -1.30
N ASN A 151 16.87 -2.45 -1.88
CA ASN A 151 18.07 -2.13 -1.11
C ASN A 151 17.98 -0.65 -0.75
N GLN A 152 17.45 -0.33 0.43
CA GLN A 152 17.72 0.97 1.03
C GLN A 152 19.06 0.89 1.75
N ASP A 153 20.15 0.97 0.99
CA ASP A 153 21.42 1.45 1.55
C ASP A 153 21.20 2.94 1.84
N LEU A 154 20.70 3.27 3.03
CA LEU A 154 20.72 4.65 3.49
C LEU A 154 22.21 5.04 3.57
N PRO A 155 22.65 6.12 2.90
CA PRO A 155 24.00 6.62 3.11
C PRO A 155 24.19 6.90 4.61
N ASP A 156 25.36 6.51 5.12
CA ASP A 156 25.70 6.52 6.55
C ASP A 156 25.31 7.79 7.31
#